data_AF-A0A7S4CJB8-F1
#
_entry.id   AF-A0A7S4CJB8-F1
#
_cell.length_a   1.000
_cell.length_b   1.000
_cell.length_c   1.000
_cell.angle_alpha   90.00
_cell.angle_beta   90.00
_cell.angle_gamma   90.00
#
_symmetry.space_group_name_H-M   'P 1'
#
loop_
_entity.id
_entity.type
_entity.pdbx_description
1 polymer ?
#
loop_
_entity_poly.entity_id
_entity_poly.type
_entity_poly.pdbx_seq_one_letter_code
_entity_poly.pdbx_strand_id
1 'polypeptide(L)'
;LLFALLGMASFLGRWSRCTDARATGRAVGAVPCTGVYWTEAGVLAGRAWTLLPHSFETIGQAVLTLVEVTSLDGWAQIMFTAMDQDYTGGDAHLRGVWNYTIAFYFVAFILLMWAVVINIFIGIIADYVQLSRGLLFLTEEQRQWIDTKQRIVFVEPVAVSPPPLPRTARYWAWRLQQHRWFRRGIFLCTTLNLLAMCTYTTEMGDAQRQVLYALDVTFNTVYLLEAVVKLLGLGPRFYFRRGWNVFDFVTMLGMWFGFVALLADPHSYTLRGIARL
;
A
#
# COMPACT_ATOMS: atom_id res chain seq x y z
N LEU A 1 19.61 -6.29 25.94
CA LEU A 1 20.87 -6.26 26.74
C LEU A 1 21.91 -7.26 26.21
N LEU A 2 21.61 -8.56 26.14
CA LEU A 2 22.57 -9.58 25.66
C LEU A 2 23.18 -9.24 24.28
N PHE A 3 22.35 -8.85 23.31
CA PHE A 3 22.84 -8.41 22.00
C PHE A 3 23.70 -7.15 22.05
N ALA A 4 23.45 -6.23 22.98
CA ALA A 4 24.28 -5.04 23.15
C ALA A 4 25.68 -5.42 23.67
N LEU A 5 25.76 -6.34 24.63
CA LEU A 5 27.04 -6.88 25.12
C LEU A 5 27.81 -7.63 24.02
N LEU A 6 27.12 -8.45 23.22
CA LEU A 6 27.71 -9.14 22.08
C LEU A 6 28.21 -8.15 21.01
N GLY A 7 27.43 -7.10 20.73
CA GLY A 7 27.80 -6.04 19.81
C GLY A 7 29.03 -5.27 20.28
N MET A 8 29.08 -4.87 21.55
CA MET A 8 30.27 -4.25 22.12
C MET A 8 31.48 -5.18 22.01
N ALA A 9 31.38 -6.45 22.42
CA ALA A 9 32.48 -7.40 22.30
C ALA A 9 33.01 -7.55 20.86
N SER A 10 32.13 -7.39 19.87
CA SER A 10 32.47 -7.54 18.44
C SER A 10 32.99 -6.25 17.80
N PHE A 11 32.58 -5.09 18.33
CA PHE A 11 32.72 -3.80 17.64
C PHE A 11 33.40 -2.69 18.45
N LEU A 12 33.78 -2.94 19.71
CA LEU A 12 34.41 -1.93 20.57
C LEU A 12 35.70 -1.35 19.93
N GLY A 13 35.87 -0.04 20.02
CA GLY A 13 37.02 0.69 19.49
C GLY A 13 37.05 0.83 17.97
N ARG A 14 35.95 0.52 17.27
CA ARG A 14 35.88 0.44 15.80
C ARG A 14 34.90 1.42 15.18
N TRP A 15 34.10 2.13 15.97
CA TRP A 15 33.04 3.01 15.46
C TRP A 15 33.48 4.47 15.33
N SER A 16 34.53 4.71 14.53
CA SER A 16 35.00 6.07 14.28
C SER A 16 35.23 6.34 12.78
N ARG A 17 35.07 7.60 12.37
CA ARG A 17 35.37 8.07 11.02
C ARG A 17 36.25 9.30 11.06
N CYS A 18 37.09 9.46 10.04
CA CYS A 18 37.87 10.68 9.86
C CYS A 18 36.93 11.85 9.50
N THR A 19 37.27 13.05 9.95
CA THR A 19 36.57 14.29 9.55
C THR A 19 36.67 14.57 8.04
N ASP A 20 37.75 14.14 7.41
CA ASP A 20 37.94 14.21 5.95
C ASP A 20 37.36 12.96 5.27
N ALA A 21 36.29 13.11 4.51
CA ALA A 21 35.65 12.01 3.78
C ALA A 21 36.55 11.38 2.70
N ARG A 22 37.62 12.07 2.28
CA ARG A 22 38.61 11.55 1.31
C ARG A 22 39.70 10.71 1.96
N ALA A 23 39.82 10.75 3.28
CA ALA A 23 40.77 9.95 4.05
C ALA A 23 40.17 8.58 4.39
N THR A 24 39.97 7.74 3.37
CA THR A 24 39.37 6.40 3.52
C THR A 24 40.42 5.34 3.85
N GLY A 25 40.88 5.31 5.11
CA GLY A 25 41.60 4.17 5.71
C GLY A 25 42.78 3.59 4.92
N ARG A 26 42.99 2.26 4.98
CA ARG A 26 44.16 1.54 4.38
C ARG A 26 43.94 1.07 2.93
N ALA A 27 42.97 1.62 2.20
CA ALA A 27 42.82 1.31 0.79
C ALA A 27 44.07 1.76 0.01
N VAL A 28 44.45 1.04 -1.05
CA VAL A 28 45.64 1.39 -1.87
C VAL A 28 45.44 2.81 -2.43
N GLY A 29 46.26 3.77 -1.98
CA GLY A 29 46.15 5.20 -2.34
C GLY A 29 45.43 6.09 -1.32
N ALA A 30 45.02 5.56 -0.17
CA ALA A 30 44.32 6.32 0.85
C ALA A 30 45.26 7.18 1.72
N VAL A 31 44.79 8.38 2.03
CA VAL A 31 45.53 9.37 2.82
C VAL A 31 45.32 9.09 4.31
N PRO A 32 46.38 9.07 5.14
CA PRO A 32 46.23 8.90 6.59
C PRO A 32 45.37 10.03 7.16
N CYS A 33 44.55 9.72 8.19
CA CYS A 33 43.75 10.71 8.93
C CYS A 33 44.64 11.56 9.86
N THR A 34 45.65 12.20 9.27
CA THR A 34 46.60 13.09 9.93
C THR A 34 46.78 14.34 9.07
N GLY A 35 47.13 15.46 9.71
CA GLY A 35 47.29 16.76 9.04
C GLY A 35 45.99 17.56 8.93
N VAL A 36 45.92 18.44 7.94
CA VAL A 36 44.80 19.38 7.72
C VAL A 36 44.17 19.16 6.35
N TYR A 37 42.88 19.48 6.23
CA TYR A 37 42.14 19.45 4.97
C TYR A 37 41.24 20.67 4.85
N TRP A 38 40.88 21.01 3.61
CA TRP A 38 39.89 22.05 3.34
C TRP A 38 38.49 21.44 3.37
N THR A 39 37.64 21.98 4.23
CA THR A 39 36.21 21.62 4.27
C THR A 39 35.49 22.12 3.02
N GLU A 40 34.30 21.60 2.74
CA GLU A 40 33.44 22.11 1.64
C GLU A 40 33.08 23.59 1.82
N ALA A 41 33.13 24.10 3.06
CA ALA A 41 32.95 25.51 3.39
C ALA A 41 34.22 26.36 3.19
N GLY A 42 35.31 25.80 2.67
CA GLY A 42 36.57 26.52 2.45
C GLY A 42 37.33 26.86 3.74
N VAL A 43 37.04 26.19 4.86
CA VAL A 43 37.75 26.37 6.14
C VAL A 43 38.79 25.27 6.29
N LEU A 44 40.01 25.65 6.69
CA LEU A 44 41.08 24.71 7.02
C LEU A 44 40.77 24.04 8.37
N ALA A 45 40.55 22.72 8.36
CA ALA A 45 40.24 21.92 9.55
C ALA A 45 41.27 20.80 9.74
N GLY A 46 41.50 20.40 11.00
CA GLY A 46 42.34 19.26 11.33
C GLY A 46 41.64 17.94 10.99
N ARG A 47 42.39 16.97 10.46
CA ARG A 47 41.94 15.59 10.37
C ARG A 47 41.96 14.96 11.75
N ALA A 48 40.82 14.50 12.22
CA ALA A 48 40.68 13.81 13.50
C ALA A 48 39.71 12.64 13.37
N TRP A 49 39.95 11.57 14.14
CA TRP A 49 38.99 10.49 14.30
C TRP A 49 37.85 10.97 15.20
N THR A 50 36.63 10.86 14.68
CA THR A 50 35.42 11.26 15.38
C THR A 50 34.52 10.04 15.57
N LEU A 51 33.95 9.92 16.77
CA LEU A 51 33.02 8.86 17.09
C LEU A 51 31.72 9.04 16.30
N LEU A 52 31.16 7.94 15.81
CA LEU A 52 29.85 7.97 15.18
C LEU A 52 28.74 8.06 16.23
N PRO A 53 27.64 8.79 15.94
CA PRO A 53 26.54 8.94 16.89
C PRO A 53 25.90 7.60 17.24
N HIS A 54 25.69 6.74 16.25
CA HIS A 54 25.32 5.34 16.44
C HIS A 54 26.60 4.54 16.61
N SER A 55 26.85 3.94 17.78
CA SER A 55 28.09 3.23 18.06
C SER A 55 27.92 2.18 19.17
N PHE A 56 28.88 1.26 19.23
CA PHE A 56 28.94 0.20 20.24
C PHE A 56 30.10 0.41 21.23
N GLU A 57 30.47 1.66 21.51
CA GLU A 57 31.57 1.99 22.44
C GLU A 57 31.16 1.96 23.91
N THR A 58 29.89 2.24 24.19
CA THR A 58 29.32 2.20 25.54
C THR A 58 28.03 1.40 25.52
N ILE A 59 27.69 0.79 26.66
CA ILE A 59 26.48 -0.02 26.75
C ILE A 59 25.21 0.79 26.45
N GLY A 60 25.17 2.06 26.88
CA GLY A 60 24.04 2.95 26.61
C GLY A 60 23.86 3.22 25.12
N GLN A 61 24.94 3.61 24.43
CA GLN A 61 24.90 3.85 22.99
C GLN A 61 24.64 2.58 22.19
N ALA A 62 25.17 1.44 22.61
CA ALA A 62 24.89 0.14 21.99
C ALA A 62 23.40 -0.22 22.11
N VAL A 63 22.79 0.02 23.27
CA VAL A 63 21.34 -0.19 23.46
C VAL A 63 20.52 0.76 22.61
N LEU A 64 20.85 2.06 22.57
CA LEU A 64 20.15 3.05 21.73
C LEU A 64 20.25 2.70 20.24
N THR A 65 21.45 2.38 19.77
CA THR A 65 21.71 1.93 18.40
C THR A 65 20.87 0.70 18.07
N LEU A 66 20.77 -0.27 18.99
CA LEU A 66 19.93 -1.46 18.79
C LEU A 66 18.43 -1.13 18.83
N VAL A 67 17.98 -0.15 19.62
CA VAL A 67 16.58 0.31 19.62
C VAL A 67 16.22 0.92 18.25
N GLU A 68 17.08 1.75 17.69
CA GLU A 68 16.91 2.27 16.34
C GLU A 68 16.89 1.15 15.31
N VAL A 69 17.80 0.17 15.41
CA VAL A 69 17.79 -1.01 14.55
C VAL A 69 16.47 -1.79 14.67
N THR A 70 15.88 -1.92 15.86
CA THR A 70 14.55 -2.57 16.01
C THR A 70 13.40 -1.79 15.40
N SER A 71 13.53 -0.46 15.26
CA SER A 71 12.50 0.38 14.63
C SER A 71 12.44 0.23 13.11
N LEU A 72 13.46 -0.39 12.51
CA LEU A 72 13.68 -0.49 11.06
C LEU A 72 13.81 0.87 10.36
N ASP A 73 14.08 1.94 11.11
CA ASP A 73 14.49 3.23 10.58
C ASP A 73 16.02 3.36 10.66
N GLY A 74 16.66 3.80 9.56
CA GLY A 74 18.12 3.99 9.49
C GLY A 74 18.99 2.73 9.68
N TRP A 75 18.42 1.58 10.04
CA TRP A 75 19.14 0.35 10.42
C TRP A 75 20.12 -0.16 9.36
N ALA A 76 19.78 -0.02 8.08
CA ALA A 76 20.63 -0.45 6.97
C ALA A 76 21.94 0.37 6.96
N GLN A 77 21.88 1.67 7.24
CA GLN A 77 23.08 2.51 7.31
C GLN A 77 23.96 2.13 8.50
N ILE A 78 23.36 1.79 9.65
CA ILE A 78 24.09 1.31 10.84
C ILE A 78 24.80 -0.01 10.52
N MET A 79 24.10 -0.94 9.87
CA MET A 79 24.67 -2.22 9.44
C MET A 79 25.81 -2.03 8.42
N PHE A 80 25.59 -1.21 7.40
CA PHE A 80 26.59 -0.91 6.37
C PHE A 80 27.83 -0.22 6.96
N THR A 81 27.62 0.70 7.89
CA THR A 81 28.70 1.35 8.64
C THR A 81 29.52 0.32 9.43
N ALA A 82 28.86 -0.65 10.06
CA ALA A 82 29.56 -1.73 10.75
C ALA A 82 30.34 -2.63 9.76
N MET A 83 29.74 -2.97 8.61
CA MET A 83 30.38 -3.82 7.58
C MET A 83 31.64 -3.20 6.97
N ASP A 84 31.76 -1.88 6.96
CA ASP A 84 32.91 -1.16 6.37
C ASP A 84 34.07 -0.94 7.36
N GLN A 85 33.89 -1.25 8.64
CA GLN A 85 34.97 -1.12 9.64
C GLN A 85 36.07 -2.18 9.42
N ASP A 86 37.31 -1.85 9.80
CA ASP A 86 38.42 -2.80 9.84
C ASP A 86 38.38 -3.63 11.13
N TYR A 87 38.28 -4.96 10.96
CA TYR A 87 38.27 -5.95 12.05
C TYR A 87 39.64 -6.62 12.25
N THR A 88 40.61 -6.29 11.41
CA THR A 88 41.94 -6.93 11.36
C THR A 88 43.06 -6.09 11.95
N GLY A 89 42.85 -4.78 12.13
CA GLY A 89 43.76 -3.84 12.78
C GLY A 89 43.28 -3.38 14.17
N GLY A 90 44.20 -2.83 14.96
CA GLY A 90 43.90 -2.25 16.29
C GLY A 90 43.26 -0.86 16.26
N ASP A 91 43.24 -0.20 15.08
CA ASP A 91 42.68 1.15 14.90
C ASP A 91 41.41 1.11 14.04
N ALA A 92 40.42 1.93 14.40
CA ALA A 92 39.18 2.12 13.65
C ALA A 92 39.47 2.77 12.30
N HIS A 93 39.49 1.98 11.23
CA HIS A 93 39.67 2.46 9.87
C HIS A 93 38.59 1.89 8.97
N LEU A 94 38.10 2.69 8.03
CA LEU A 94 37.25 2.20 6.94
C LEU A 94 38.12 1.37 5.99
N ARG A 95 37.76 0.12 5.75
CA ARG A 95 38.55 -0.78 4.90
C ARG A 95 38.27 -0.54 3.42
N GLY A 96 37.11 0.04 3.08
CA GLY A 96 36.61 0.11 1.70
C GLY A 96 36.27 -1.27 1.12
N VAL A 97 36.29 -2.31 1.97
CA VAL A 97 35.99 -3.70 1.62
C VAL A 97 34.99 -4.20 2.64
N TRP A 98 33.81 -4.51 2.14
CA TRP A 98 32.66 -4.87 2.94
C TRP A 98 32.83 -6.26 3.56
N ASN A 99 32.79 -6.34 4.89
CA ASN A 99 32.71 -7.61 5.58
C ASN A 99 31.24 -8.03 5.76
N TYR A 100 30.73 -8.78 4.77
CA TYR A 100 29.35 -9.24 4.73
C TYR A 100 28.94 -10.14 5.91
N THR A 101 29.89 -10.75 6.63
CA THR A 101 29.56 -11.62 7.77
C THR A 101 28.91 -10.86 8.93
N ILE A 102 29.19 -9.56 9.06
CA ILE A 102 28.61 -8.71 10.11
C ILE A 102 27.13 -8.44 9.87
N ALA A 103 26.67 -8.48 8.62
CA ALA A 103 25.26 -8.34 8.30
C ALA A 103 24.41 -9.40 9.02
N PHE A 104 24.94 -10.62 9.22
CA PHE A 104 24.24 -11.68 9.94
C PHE A 104 23.92 -11.31 11.39
N TYR A 105 24.78 -10.54 12.07
CA TYR A 105 24.49 -10.07 13.43
C TYR A 105 23.24 -9.18 13.45
N PHE A 106 23.18 -8.18 12.56
CA PHE A 106 22.05 -7.25 12.49
C PHE A 106 20.76 -7.92 12.00
N VAL A 107 20.85 -8.75 10.97
CA VAL A 107 19.68 -9.48 10.43
C VAL A 107 19.13 -10.47 11.46
N ALA A 108 19.99 -11.24 12.15
CA ALA A 108 19.55 -12.16 13.20
C ALA A 108 18.91 -11.41 14.39
N PHE A 109 19.50 -10.29 14.79
CA PHE A 109 18.93 -9.43 15.83
C PHE A 109 17.54 -8.90 15.45
N ILE A 110 17.39 -8.38 14.22
CA ILE A 110 16.11 -7.87 13.71
C ILE A 110 15.05 -8.99 13.71
N LEU A 111 15.36 -10.15 13.14
CA LEU A 111 14.40 -11.25 13.08
C LEU A 111 13.96 -11.72 14.46
N LEU A 112 14.91 -11.87 15.39
CA LEU A 112 14.60 -12.30 16.76
C LEU A 112 13.80 -11.23 17.52
N MET A 113 14.23 -9.97 17.48
CA MET A 113 13.56 -8.89 18.20
C MET A 113 12.18 -8.60 17.63
N TRP A 114 12.02 -8.63 16.31
CA TRP A 114 10.73 -8.46 15.66
C TRP A 114 9.75 -9.57 16.06
N ALA A 115 10.20 -10.83 16.06
CA ALA A 115 9.39 -11.95 16.53
C ALA A 115 8.97 -11.76 18.00
N VAL A 116 9.88 -11.34 18.87
CA VAL A 116 9.59 -11.08 20.29
C VAL A 116 8.60 -9.92 20.46
N VAL A 117 8.83 -8.79 19.80
CA VAL A 117 7.97 -7.60 19.91
C VAL A 117 6.55 -7.93 19.42
N ILE A 118 6.42 -8.56 18.26
CA ILE A 118 5.11 -8.98 17.74
C ILE A 118 4.44 -9.96 18.70
N ASN A 119 5.14 -10.98 19.19
CA ASN A 119 4.54 -11.98 20.05
C ASN A 119 4.05 -11.39 21.38
N ILE A 120 4.81 -10.49 21.99
CA ILE A 120 4.41 -9.80 23.21
C ILE A 120 3.24 -8.85 22.92
N PHE A 121 3.32 -8.07 21.85
CA PHE A 121 2.29 -7.09 21.50
C PHE A 121 0.95 -7.76 21.17
N ILE A 122 0.96 -8.78 20.31
CA ILE A 122 -0.22 -9.58 20.00
C ILE A 122 -0.74 -10.28 21.26
N GLY A 123 0.14 -10.85 22.08
CA GLY A 123 -0.27 -11.51 23.32
C GLY A 123 -1.03 -10.57 24.26
N ILE A 124 -0.50 -9.38 24.52
CA ILE A 124 -1.13 -8.37 25.38
C ILE A 124 -2.43 -7.87 24.78
N ILE A 125 -2.44 -7.54 23.47
CA ILE A 125 -3.66 -7.04 22.82
C ILE A 125 -4.73 -8.11 22.75
N ALA A 126 -4.38 -9.35 22.43
CA ALA A 126 -5.34 -10.45 22.37
C ALA A 126 -5.98 -10.69 23.74
N ASP A 127 -5.18 -10.73 24.80
CA ASP A 127 -5.68 -10.87 26.18
C ASP A 127 -6.60 -9.69 26.56
N TYR A 128 -6.18 -8.47 26.23
CA TYR A 128 -6.96 -7.27 26.50
C TYR A 128 -8.28 -7.21 25.72
N VAL A 129 -8.28 -7.59 24.44
CA VAL A 129 -9.47 -7.69 23.59
C VAL A 129 -10.41 -8.79 24.11
N GLN A 130 -9.86 -9.93 24.54
CA GLN A 130 -10.63 -11.04 25.08
C GLN A 130 -11.30 -10.66 26.39
N LEU A 131 -10.59 -10.00 27.31
CA LEU A 131 -11.14 -9.45 28.55
C LEU A 131 -12.30 -8.48 28.28
N SER A 132 -12.23 -7.76 27.17
CA SER A 132 -13.16 -6.69 26.83
C SER A 132 -14.27 -7.12 25.86
N ARG A 133 -14.35 -8.42 25.53
CA ARG A 133 -15.28 -9.01 24.55
C ARG A 133 -15.25 -8.30 23.17
N GLY A 134 -14.14 -7.66 22.82
CA GLY A 134 -14.01 -6.88 21.59
C GLY A 134 -14.80 -5.55 21.55
N LEU A 135 -15.35 -5.09 22.68
CA LEU A 135 -16.21 -3.89 22.75
C LEU A 135 -15.52 -2.69 23.41
N LEU A 136 -14.21 -2.74 23.62
CA LEU A 136 -13.47 -1.82 24.48
C LEU A 136 -13.56 -0.34 24.06
N PHE A 137 -13.59 -0.06 22.76
CA PHE A 137 -13.59 1.30 22.24
C PHE A 137 -14.99 1.86 21.95
N LEU A 138 -16.04 1.16 22.36
CA LEU A 138 -17.42 1.54 22.07
C LEU A 138 -18.04 2.25 23.28
N THR A 139 -18.73 3.35 23.00
CA THR A 139 -19.66 3.96 23.95
C THR A 139 -20.84 3.02 24.22
N GLU A 140 -21.52 3.21 25.36
CA GLU A 140 -22.66 2.39 25.73
C GLU A 140 -23.80 2.44 24.68
N GLU A 141 -24.04 3.61 24.08
CA GLU A 141 -25.02 3.73 22.99
C GLU A 141 -24.61 2.95 21.74
N GLN A 142 -23.33 3.01 21.35
CA GLN A 142 -22.82 2.27 20.21
C GLN A 142 -22.87 0.76 20.44
N ARG A 143 -22.62 0.31 21.68
CA ARG A 143 -22.73 -1.08 22.07
C ARG A 143 -24.16 -1.61 21.90
N GLN A 144 -25.14 -0.88 22.45
CA GLN A 144 -26.55 -1.23 22.33
C GLN A 144 -27.02 -1.22 20.87
N TRP A 145 -26.52 -0.27 20.07
CA TRP A 145 -26.78 -0.21 18.64
C TRP A 145 -26.24 -1.43 17.89
N ILE A 146 -25.01 -1.87 18.19
CA ILE A 146 -24.40 -3.06 17.57
C ILE A 146 -25.19 -4.31 17.94
N ASP A 147 -25.54 -4.50 19.21
CA ASP A 147 -26.36 -5.63 19.67
C ASP A 147 -27.73 -5.66 18.98
N THR A 148 -28.34 -4.49 18.82
CA THR A 148 -29.63 -4.33 18.13
C THR A 148 -29.49 -4.65 16.65
N LYS A 149 -28.46 -4.12 15.98
CA LYS A 149 -28.17 -4.41 14.57
C LYS A 149 -27.93 -5.89 14.32
N GLN A 150 -27.18 -6.57 15.18
CA GLN A 150 -26.95 -8.01 15.05
C GLN A 150 -28.28 -8.78 15.08
N ARG A 151 -29.22 -8.40 15.95
CA ARG A 151 -30.56 -9.00 15.99
C ARG A 151 -31.38 -8.70 14.74
N ILE A 152 -31.28 -7.47 14.22
CA ILE A 152 -32.00 -7.04 13.02
C ILE A 152 -31.50 -7.78 11.78
N VAL A 153 -30.19 -7.98 11.62
CA VAL A 153 -29.60 -8.66 10.46
C VAL A 153 -30.14 -10.09 10.28
N PHE A 154 -30.46 -10.79 11.36
CA PHE A 154 -31.06 -12.14 11.28
C PHE A 154 -32.55 -12.13 10.91
N VAL A 155 -33.22 -10.99 11.01
CA VAL A 155 -34.68 -10.87 10.85
C VAL A 155 -35.06 -10.06 9.61
N GLU A 156 -34.12 -9.35 8.97
CA GLU A 156 -34.41 -8.49 7.82
C GLU A 156 -35.08 -9.28 6.66
N PRO A 157 -36.37 -9.00 6.36
CA PRO A 157 -37.05 -9.67 5.28
C PRO A 157 -36.52 -9.13 3.94
N VAL A 158 -35.98 -10.02 3.11
CA VAL A 158 -35.57 -9.66 1.76
C VAL A 158 -36.82 -9.29 0.95
N ALA A 159 -37.03 -8.01 0.71
CA ALA A 159 -38.16 -7.53 -0.10
C ALA A 159 -38.00 -8.03 -1.55
N VAL A 160 -38.73 -9.09 -1.91
CA VAL A 160 -38.82 -9.61 -3.28
C VAL A 160 -40.00 -8.94 -4.00
N SER A 161 -39.78 -8.45 -5.21
CA SER A 161 -40.87 -7.91 -6.04
C SER A 161 -41.85 -9.03 -6.40
N PRO A 162 -43.18 -8.84 -6.27
CA PRO A 162 -44.16 -9.84 -6.70
C PRO A 162 -44.06 -10.08 -8.22
N PRO A 163 -44.31 -11.31 -8.70
CA PRO A 163 -44.26 -11.61 -10.13
C PRO A 163 -45.36 -10.85 -10.90
N PRO A 164 -45.04 -10.24 -12.05
CA PRO A 164 -46.03 -9.60 -12.91
C PRO A 164 -46.86 -10.63 -13.69
N LEU A 165 -48.00 -10.20 -14.24
CA LEU A 165 -48.91 -11.07 -14.99
C LEU A 165 -48.22 -11.69 -16.24
N PRO A 166 -48.41 -13.00 -16.51
CA PRO A 166 -47.59 -13.79 -17.44
C PRO A 166 -47.65 -13.41 -18.93
N ARG A 167 -48.56 -12.52 -19.33
CA ARG A 167 -48.73 -12.10 -20.74
C ARG A 167 -48.24 -10.68 -21.05
N THR A 168 -47.60 -10.02 -20.09
CA THR A 168 -47.09 -8.65 -20.28
C THR A 168 -45.62 -8.64 -20.71
N ALA A 169 -45.19 -7.65 -21.50
CA ALA A 169 -43.75 -7.44 -21.80
C ALA A 169 -42.90 -7.32 -20.50
N ARG A 170 -43.53 -6.78 -19.45
CA ARG A 170 -42.98 -6.74 -18.09
C ARG A 170 -42.65 -8.12 -17.51
N TYR A 171 -43.42 -9.16 -17.82
CA TYR A 171 -43.11 -10.52 -17.37
C TYR A 171 -41.83 -11.07 -18.00
N TRP A 172 -41.59 -10.79 -19.29
CA TRP A 172 -40.36 -11.18 -19.94
C TRP A 172 -39.13 -10.45 -19.37
N ALA A 173 -39.23 -9.14 -19.16
CA ALA A 173 -38.16 -8.37 -18.52
C ALA A 173 -37.89 -8.84 -17.08
N TRP A 174 -38.94 -9.11 -16.31
CA TRP A 174 -38.83 -9.67 -14.96
C TRP A 174 -38.19 -11.07 -14.97
N ARG A 175 -38.57 -11.94 -15.91
CA ARG A 175 -37.98 -13.28 -16.05
C ARG A 175 -36.51 -13.22 -16.45
N LEU A 176 -36.14 -12.32 -17.36
CA LEU A 176 -34.77 -12.14 -17.82
C LEU A 176 -33.86 -11.65 -16.68
N GLN A 177 -34.27 -10.62 -15.92
CA GLN A 177 -33.45 -10.07 -14.85
C GLN A 177 -33.25 -11.03 -13.66
N GLN A 178 -34.24 -11.89 -13.37
CA GLN A 178 -34.11 -12.94 -12.35
C GLN A 178 -33.18 -14.09 -12.78
N HIS A 179 -32.85 -14.18 -14.08
CA HIS A 179 -32.07 -15.30 -14.59
C HIS A 179 -30.62 -15.24 -14.12
N ARG A 180 -30.11 -16.33 -13.54
CA ARG A 180 -28.73 -16.43 -13.02
C ARG A 180 -27.65 -16.05 -14.04
N TRP A 181 -27.90 -16.32 -15.32
CA TRP A 181 -26.94 -16.00 -16.39
C TRP A 181 -26.93 -14.52 -16.74
N PHE A 182 -28.06 -13.82 -16.60
CA PHE A 182 -28.11 -12.37 -16.76
C PHE A 182 -27.23 -11.70 -15.71
N ARG A 183 -27.42 -12.06 -14.43
CA ARG A 183 -26.59 -11.55 -13.33
C ARG A 183 -25.10 -11.85 -13.50
N ARG A 184 -24.75 -13.08 -13.89
CA ARG A 184 -23.35 -13.47 -14.17
C ARG A 184 -22.76 -12.70 -15.36
N GLY A 185 -23.56 -12.48 -16.40
CA GLY A 185 -23.14 -11.71 -17.58
C GLY A 185 -22.80 -10.27 -17.25
N ILE A 186 -23.67 -9.57 -16.52
CA ILE A 186 -23.39 -8.19 -16.08
C ILE A 186 -22.16 -8.11 -15.18
N PHE A 187 -22.02 -9.05 -14.24
CA PHE A 187 -20.85 -9.10 -13.37
C PHE A 187 -19.55 -9.31 -14.17
N LEU A 188 -19.58 -10.20 -15.17
CA LEU A 188 -18.46 -10.40 -16.08
C LEU A 188 -18.14 -9.14 -16.89
N CYS A 189 -19.15 -8.47 -17.47
CA CYS A 189 -18.96 -7.21 -18.18
C CYS A 189 -18.34 -6.13 -17.28
N THR A 190 -18.79 -6.02 -16.04
CA THR A 190 -18.24 -5.07 -15.05
C THR A 190 -16.79 -5.37 -14.72
N THR A 191 -16.46 -6.66 -14.56
CA THR A 191 -15.09 -7.11 -14.30
C THR A 191 -14.18 -6.82 -15.49
N LEU A 192 -14.66 -7.08 -16.72
CA LEU A 192 -13.91 -6.79 -17.95
C LEU A 192 -13.72 -5.29 -18.16
N ASN A 193 -14.70 -4.45 -17.84
CA ASN A 193 -14.57 -3.00 -17.86
C ASN A 193 -13.49 -2.52 -16.87
N LEU A 194 -13.49 -3.04 -15.64
CA LEU A 194 -12.44 -2.74 -14.66
C LEU A 194 -11.05 -3.13 -15.18
N LEU A 195 -10.92 -4.32 -15.77
CA LEU A 195 -9.66 -4.78 -16.35
C LEU A 195 -9.22 -3.92 -17.53
N ALA A 196 -10.15 -3.48 -18.38
CA ALA A 196 -9.85 -2.55 -19.47
C ALA A 196 -9.30 -1.22 -18.93
N MET A 197 -9.91 -0.67 -17.87
CA MET A 197 -9.40 0.53 -17.20
C MET A 197 -8.01 0.35 -16.60
N CYS A 198 -7.66 -0.85 -16.11
CA CYS A 198 -6.29 -1.14 -15.65
C CYS A 198 -5.23 -1.07 -16.77
N THR A 199 -5.63 -1.17 -18.03
CA THR A 199 -4.72 -1.02 -19.19
C THR A 199 -4.53 0.45 -19.61
N TYR A 200 -5.18 1.39 -18.91
CA TYR A 200 -5.09 2.79 -19.25
C TYR A 200 -3.70 3.37 -18.89
N THR A 201 -2.93 3.78 -19.89
CA THR A 201 -1.62 4.45 -19.75
C THR A 201 -1.65 5.85 -20.35
N THR A 202 -0.71 6.72 -19.97
CA THR A 202 -0.58 8.07 -20.54
C THR A 202 -0.06 8.04 -21.99
N GLU A 203 0.79 7.08 -22.31
CA GLU A 203 1.39 6.89 -23.64
C GLU A 203 0.74 5.70 -24.37
N MET A 204 -0.47 5.91 -24.89
CA MET A 204 -1.18 4.90 -25.67
C MET A 204 -0.96 5.11 -27.17
N GLY A 205 -0.71 4.02 -27.89
CA GLY A 205 -0.80 4.03 -29.35
C GLY A 205 -2.25 4.24 -29.83
N ASP A 206 -2.43 4.76 -31.04
CA ASP A 206 -3.75 5.08 -31.59
C ASP A 206 -4.68 3.86 -31.66
N ALA A 207 -4.15 2.69 -32.00
CA ALA A 207 -4.91 1.43 -32.05
C ALA A 207 -5.45 1.02 -30.67
N GLN A 208 -4.63 1.15 -29.62
CA GLN A 208 -5.07 0.85 -28.25
C GLN A 208 -6.16 1.84 -27.81
N ARG A 209 -5.97 3.13 -28.09
CA ARG A 209 -6.98 4.17 -27.77
C ARG A 209 -8.32 3.91 -28.47
N GLN A 210 -8.31 3.47 -29.72
CA GLN A 210 -9.53 3.11 -30.45
C GLN A 210 -10.24 1.89 -29.83
N VAL A 211 -9.50 0.85 -29.44
CA VAL A 211 -10.07 -0.33 -28.79
C VAL A 211 -10.68 0.02 -27.44
N LEU A 212 -9.98 0.80 -26.60
CA LEU A 212 -10.51 1.24 -25.31
C LEU A 212 -11.77 2.10 -25.48
N TYR A 213 -11.79 3.01 -26.46
CA TYR A 213 -13.00 3.79 -26.76
C TYR A 213 -14.18 2.91 -27.21
N ALA A 214 -13.93 1.93 -28.09
CA ALA A 214 -14.97 0.99 -28.52
C ALA A 214 -15.50 0.15 -27.35
N LEU A 215 -14.61 -0.27 -26.44
CA LEU A 215 -14.98 -0.97 -25.20
C LEU A 215 -15.84 -0.08 -24.29
N ASP A 216 -15.46 1.18 -24.10
CA ASP A 216 -16.23 2.13 -23.28
C ASP A 216 -17.65 2.35 -23.79
N VAL A 217 -17.81 2.52 -25.11
CA VAL A 217 -19.14 2.62 -25.74
C VAL A 217 -19.93 1.32 -25.57
N THR A 218 -19.27 0.16 -25.71
CA THR A 218 -19.89 -1.16 -25.55
C THR A 218 -20.36 -1.38 -24.10
N PHE A 219 -19.53 -1.08 -23.11
CA PHE A 219 -19.90 -1.23 -21.71
C PHE A 219 -21.02 -0.26 -21.30
N ASN A 220 -20.94 1.00 -21.74
CA ASN A 220 -21.97 2.00 -21.44
C ASN A 220 -23.35 1.60 -22.02
N THR A 221 -23.38 1.04 -23.24
CA THR A 221 -24.61 0.51 -23.83
C THR A 221 -25.15 -0.71 -23.10
N VAL A 222 -24.29 -1.62 -22.65
CA VAL A 222 -24.69 -2.78 -21.82
C VAL A 222 -25.32 -2.32 -20.50
N TYR A 223 -24.73 -1.35 -19.80
CA TYR A 223 -25.29 -0.84 -18.54
C TYR A 223 -26.62 -0.10 -18.74
N LEU A 224 -26.78 0.63 -19.84
CA LEU A 224 -28.07 1.22 -20.19
C LEU A 224 -29.14 0.14 -20.39
N LEU A 225 -28.84 -0.88 -21.20
CA LEU A 225 -29.79 -1.98 -21.47
C LEU A 225 -30.14 -2.73 -20.19
N GLU A 226 -29.16 -2.97 -19.32
CA GLU A 226 -29.38 -3.58 -18.01
C GLU A 226 -30.36 -2.75 -17.16
N ALA A 227 -30.13 -1.44 -17.05
CA ALA A 227 -30.97 -0.53 -16.29
C ALA A 227 -32.42 -0.52 -16.83
N VAL A 228 -32.59 -0.50 -18.16
CA VAL A 228 -33.92 -0.58 -18.82
C VAL A 228 -34.61 -1.90 -18.50
N VAL A 229 -33.92 -3.04 -18.62
CA VAL A 229 -34.47 -4.37 -18.31
C VAL A 229 -34.89 -4.47 -16.83
N LYS A 230 -34.04 -4.00 -15.91
CA LYS A 230 -34.35 -3.98 -14.47
C LYS A 230 -35.52 -3.05 -14.15
N LEU A 231 -35.58 -1.86 -14.75
CA LEU A 231 -36.64 -0.87 -14.52
C LEU A 231 -38.00 -1.37 -15.03
N LEU A 232 -38.03 -1.98 -16.22
CA LEU A 232 -39.25 -2.59 -16.79
C LEU A 232 -39.72 -3.80 -15.98
N GLY A 233 -38.79 -4.67 -15.54
CA GLY A 233 -39.12 -5.89 -14.80
C GLY A 233 -39.63 -5.62 -13.37
N LEU A 234 -38.87 -4.84 -12.59
CA LEU A 234 -39.18 -4.55 -11.19
C LEU A 234 -40.23 -3.43 -11.04
N GLY A 235 -40.24 -2.50 -11.98
CA GLY A 235 -40.96 -1.22 -11.86
C GLY A 235 -40.19 -0.21 -11.02
N PRO A 236 -40.44 1.10 -11.21
CA PRO A 236 -39.66 2.18 -10.58
C PRO A 236 -39.67 2.10 -9.04
N ARG A 237 -40.82 1.78 -8.44
CA ARG A 237 -40.96 1.71 -6.97
C ARG A 237 -40.05 0.65 -6.33
N PHE A 238 -39.93 -0.53 -6.93
CA PHE A 238 -39.07 -1.60 -6.39
C PHE A 238 -37.61 -1.45 -6.83
N TYR A 239 -37.37 -0.83 -7.99
CA TYR A 239 -36.03 -0.52 -8.47
C TYR A 239 -35.31 0.45 -7.53
N PHE A 240 -35.90 1.62 -7.25
CA PHE A 240 -35.28 2.65 -6.41
C PHE A 240 -35.28 2.36 -4.90
N ARG A 241 -35.99 1.32 -4.45
CA ARG A 241 -35.95 0.91 -3.03
C ARG A 241 -34.72 0.06 -2.68
N ARG A 242 -34.08 -0.58 -3.68
CA ARG A 242 -32.87 -1.39 -3.47
C ARG A 242 -31.62 -0.53 -3.70
N GLY A 243 -30.80 -0.36 -2.66
CA GLY A 243 -29.60 0.47 -2.71
C GLY A 243 -28.64 0.12 -3.86
N TRP A 244 -28.43 -1.17 -4.13
CA TRP A 244 -27.59 -1.63 -5.25
C TRP A 244 -28.10 -1.18 -6.62
N ASN A 245 -29.42 -1.22 -6.86
CA ASN A 245 -29.99 -0.75 -8.13
C ASN A 245 -29.89 0.77 -8.27
N VAL A 246 -30.02 1.51 -7.15
CA VAL A 246 -29.84 2.97 -7.14
C VAL A 246 -28.38 3.31 -7.48
N PHE A 247 -27.43 2.60 -6.89
CA PHE A 247 -26.01 2.74 -7.21
C PHE A 247 -25.74 2.49 -8.70
N ASP A 248 -26.21 1.36 -9.26
CA ASP A 248 -26.08 1.04 -10.68
C ASP A 248 -26.69 2.13 -11.59
N PHE A 249 -27.82 2.72 -11.18
CA PHE A 249 -28.47 3.78 -11.94
C PHE A 249 -27.67 5.08 -11.94
N VAL A 250 -27.14 5.48 -10.78
CA VAL A 250 -26.34 6.69 -10.62
C VAL A 250 -25.02 6.58 -11.40
N THR A 251 -24.35 5.43 -11.34
CA THR A 251 -23.12 5.19 -12.10
C THR A 251 -23.39 5.23 -13.60
N MET A 252 -24.46 4.60 -14.09
CA MET A 252 -24.88 4.67 -15.48
C MET A 252 -25.17 6.11 -15.93
N LEU A 253 -25.88 6.90 -15.12
CA LEU A 253 -26.13 8.31 -15.44
C LEU A 253 -24.84 9.13 -15.52
N GLY A 254 -23.89 8.90 -14.61
CA GLY A 254 -22.58 9.56 -14.65
C GLY A 254 -21.79 9.23 -15.92
N MET A 255 -21.80 7.96 -16.35
CA MET A 255 -21.16 7.53 -17.60
C MET A 255 -21.82 8.17 -18.83
N TRP A 256 -23.15 8.23 -18.87
CA TRP A 256 -23.88 8.88 -19.96
C TRP A 256 -23.65 10.38 -20.00
N PHE A 257 -23.61 11.05 -18.84
CA PHE A 257 -23.26 12.46 -18.77
C PHE A 257 -21.87 12.72 -19.34
N GLY A 258 -20.87 11.93 -18.94
CA GLY A 258 -19.51 12.02 -19.48
C GLY A 258 -19.46 11.80 -20.99
N PHE A 259 -20.22 10.82 -21.50
CA PHE A 259 -20.31 10.55 -22.93
C PHE A 259 -20.96 11.71 -23.72
N VAL A 260 -22.05 12.28 -23.22
CA VAL A 260 -22.71 13.43 -23.84
C VAL A 260 -21.82 14.68 -23.78
N ALA A 261 -21.14 14.91 -22.65
CA ALA A 261 -20.19 16.01 -22.52
C ALA A 261 -19.04 15.90 -23.52
N LEU A 262 -18.55 14.67 -23.77
CA LEU A 262 -17.54 14.41 -24.79
C LEU A 262 -18.05 14.74 -26.21
N LEU A 263 -19.31 14.41 -26.53
CA LEU A 263 -19.91 14.78 -27.82
C LEU A 263 -20.17 16.28 -27.96
N ALA A 264 -20.41 16.97 -26.84
CA ALA A 264 -20.69 18.40 -26.81
C ALA A 264 -19.42 19.26 -26.90
N ASP A 265 -18.23 18.72 -26.59
CA ASP A 265 -16.97 19.44 -26.70
C ASP A 265 -16.46 19.47 -28.16
N PRO A 266 -16.51 20.64 -28.84
CA PRO A 266 -16.07 20.76 -30.22
C PRO A 266 -14.55 20.56 -30.40
N HIS A 267 -13.74 20.63 -29.33
CA HIS A 267 -12.28 20.50 -29.40
C HIS A 267 -11.75 19.09 -29.11
N SER A 268 -12.62 18.12 -28.83
CA SER A 268 -12.23 16.73 -28.60
C SER A 268 -11.69 16.08 -29.88
N TYR A 269 -10.36 16.05 -30.01
CA TYR A 269 -9.58 15.50 -31.13
C TYR A 269 -9.83 14.00 -31.40
N THR A 270 -10.43 13.29 -30.45
CA THR A 270 -10.77 11.86 -30.53
C THR A 270 -11.92 11.56 -31.50
N LEU A 271 -12.93 12.43 -31.62
CA LEU A 271 -14.07 12.19 -32.52
C LEU A 271 -13.74 12.54 -33.99
N ARG A 272 -12.93 13.58 -34.23
CA ARG A 272 -12.55 14.00 -35.60
C ARG A 272 -11.63 13.00 -36.30
N GLY A 273 -10.85 12.23 -35.54
CA GLY A 273 -9.98 11.18 -36.08
C GLY A 273 -10.75 9.93 -36.53
N ILE A 274 -11.89 9.62 -35.89
CA ILE A 274 -12.68 8.42 -36.18
C ILE A 274 -13.82 8.72 -37.17
N ALA A 275 -14.42 9.91 -37.16
CA ALA A 275 -15.43 10.30 -38.15
C ALA A 275 -14.89 10.50 -39.59
N ARG A 276 -13.57 10.31 -39.79
CA ARG A 276 -12.88 10.39 -41.10
C ARG A 276 -12.48 9.02 -41.67
N LEU A 277 -12.85 7.93 -41.00
CA LEU A 277 -12.74 6.54 -41.48
C LEU A 277 -14.15 5.97 -41.69
#